data_AF-A0A7X2ZEU1-F1
#
_entry.id   AF-A0A7X2ZEU1-F1
#
_cell.length_a   1.000
_cell.length_b   1.000
_cell.length_c   1.000
_cell.angle_alpha   90.00
_cell.angle_beta   90.00
_cell.angle_gamma   90.00
#
_symmetry.space_group_name_H-M   'P 1'
#
loop_
_entity.id
_entity.type
_entity.pdbx_description
1 polymer ?
#
loop_
_entity_poly.entity_id
_entity_poly.type
_entity_poly.pdbx_seq_one_letter_code
_entity_poly.pdbx_strand_id
1 'polypeptide(L)'
;MSKKGSIHRKHSQEFKVRLVEQHLKEGISIEILAVQHQLEPRLIRSWRTIYIEHGASGLQPKAKGRPKGTPAIGRPKTAFTSEMERLQYENAKLKLEIAQLKKLQNYLRGGCLVPVGWFKNELYVDYRPRSPEELREAVYVHALFHNNERPQSRLKNNAPIPYRNECT
;
A
#
# COMPACT_ATOMS: atom_id res chain seq x y z
N MET A 1 0.54 -10.26 -20.85
CA MET A 1 0.39 -11.33 -19.83
C MET A 1 1.77 -11.71 -19.31
N SER A 2 2.03 -11.68 -18.00
CA SER A 2 3.31 -12.15 -17.45
C SER A 2 3.30 -13.66 -17.27
N LYS A 3 4.35 -14.36 -17.74
CA LYS A 3 4.44 -15.82 -17.60
C LYS A 3 4.57 -16.24 -16.13
N LYS A 4 3.80 -17.26 -15.74
CA LYS A 4 3.78 -17.83 -14.39
C LYS A 4 5.14 -18.47 -14.09
N GLY A 5 5.82 -18.04 -13.02
CA GLY A 5 7.15 -18.56 -12.64
C GLY A 5 8.34 -17.66 -13.00
N SER A 6 8.17 -16.34 -13.16
CA SER A 6 9.30 -15.41 -13.32
C SER A 6 10.25 -15.47 -12.11
N ILE A 7 11.46 -15.98 -12.31
CA ILE A 7 12.53 -15.98 -11.29
C ILE A 7 13.08 -14.55 -11.21
N HIS A 8 12.60 -13.78 -10.24
CA HIS A 8 13.15 -12.48 -9.92
C HIS A 8 14.60 -12.62 -9.41
N ARG A 9 15.57 -12.47 -10.32
CA ARG A 9 17.01 -12.40 -10.00
C ARG A 9 17.22 -11.35 -8.91
N LYS A 10 17.80 -11.76 -7.79
CA LYS A 10 18.15 -10.86 -6.69
C LYS A 10 19.54 -10.31 -6.94
N HIS A 11 19.66 -9.00 -6.85
CA HIS A 11 20.94 -8.29 -6.93
C HIS A 11 21.33 -7.82 -5.53
N SER A 12 22.59 -8.02 -5.16
CA SER A 12 23.17 -7.55 -3.89
C SER A 12 23.21 -6.02 -3.85
N GLN A 13 23.64 -5.40 -2.75
CA GLN A 13 23.73 -3.94 -2.68
C GLN A 13 24.92 -3.43 -3.51
N GLU A 14 26.08 -4.05 -3.32
CA GLU A 14 27.38 -3.69 -3.89
C GLU A 14 27.31 -3.73 -5.43
N PHE A 15 26.66 -4.75 -5.99
CA PHE A 15 26.46 -4.89 -7.44
C PHE A 15 25.66 -3.72 -8.03
N LYS A 16 24.58 -3.28 -7.37
CA LYS A 16 23.77 -2.14 -7.83
C LYS A 16 24.53 -0.82 -7.69
N VAL A 17 25.21 -0.64 -6.55
CA VAL A 17 26.04 0.55 -6.26
C VAL A 17 27.12 0.70 -7.32
N ARG A 18 27.89 -0.37 -7.59
CA ARG A 18 28.90 -0.39 -8.66
C ARG A 18 28.30 0.00 -10.01
N LEU A 19 27.20 -0.63 -10.43
CA LEU A 19 26.55 -0.33 -11.71
C LEU A 19 26.11 1.14 -11.85
N VAL A 20 25.59 1.74 -10.78
CA VAL A 20 25.20 3.16 -10.78
C VAL A 20 26.44 4.06 -10.75
N GLU A 21 27.48 3.71 -10.00
CA GLU A 21 28.72 4.49 -9.95
C GLU A 21 29.50 4.45 -11.26
N GLN A 22 29.55 3.32 -11.97
CA GLN A 22 30.13 3.27 -13.32
C GLN A 22 29.37 4.19 -14.29
N HIS A 23 28.04 4.18 -14.25
CA HIS A 23 27.25 5.13 -15.04
C HIS A 23 27.52 6.61 -14.67
N LEU A 24 27.62 6.94 -13.37
CA LEU A 24 27.75 8.33 -12.90
C LEU A 24 29.18 8.89 -12.90
N LYS A 25 30.21 8.04 -12.76
CA LYS A 25 31.64 8.43 -12.69
C LYS A 25 32.39 8.17 -13.99
N GLU A 26 32.16 7.02 -14.62
CA GLU A 26 32.82 6.60 -15.87
C GLU A 26 32.00 7.02 -17.11
N GLY A 27 30.81 7.60 -16.92
CA GLY A 27 29.95 8.13 -17.99
C GLY A 27 29.27 7.07 -18.86
N ILE A 28 29.42 5.78 -18.53
CA ILE A 28 28.96 4.67 -19.38
C ILE A 28 27.43 4.70 -19.52
N SER A 29 26.93 4.55 -20.75
CA SER A 29 25.50 4.47 -21.04
C SER A 29 24.84 3.31 -20.30
N ILE A 30 23.62 3.55 -19.80
CA ILE A 30 22.82 2.55 -19.08
C ILE A 30 22.46 1.37 -19.98
N GLU A 31 22.33 1.62 -21.28
CA GLU A 31 22.01 0.66 -22.33
C GLU A 31 23.20 -0.30 -22.55
N ILE A 32 24.43 0.21 -22.53
CA ILE A 32 25.66 -0.60 -22.58
C ILE A 32 25.77 -1.49 -21.33
N LEU A 33 25.60 -0.90 -20.14
CA LEU A 33 25.66 -1.63 -18.87
C LEU A 33 24.55 -2.69 -18.76
N ALA A 34 23.37 -2.42 -19.31
CA ALA A 34 22.26 -3.36 -19.37
C ALA A 34 22.59 -4.59 -20.24
N VAL A 35 23.19 -4.38 -21.42
CA VAL A 35 23.64 -5.48 -22.29
C VAL A 35 24.75 -6.29 -21.63
N GLN A 36 25.80 -5.62 -21.11
CA GLN A 36 26.95 -6.27 -20.45
C GLN A 36 26.54 -7.16 -19.27
N HIS A 37 25.60 -6.70 -18.45
CA HIS A 37 25.15 -7.42 -17.25
C HIS A 37 23.86 -8.24 -17.43
N GLN A 38 23.31 -8.30 -18.65
CA GLN A 38 22.07 -9.02 -18.98
C GLN A 38 20.88 -8.57 -18.10
N LEU A 39 20.71 -7.25 -18.00
CA LEU A 39 19.70 -6.57 -17.18
C LEU A 39 18.74 -5.77 -18.06
N GLU A 40 17.56 -5.48 -17.53
CA GLU A 40 16.64 -4.48 -18.09
C GLU A 40 17.19 -3.05 -17.88
N PRO A 41 17.34 -2.20 -18.92
CA PRO A 41 17.77 -0.80 -18.75
C PRO A 41 16.91 -0.01 -17.75
N ARG A 42 15.61 -0.33 -17.67
CA ARG A 42 14.67 0.24 -16.70
C ARG A 42 15.05 -0.04 -15.24
N LEU A 43 15.67 -1.20 -14.97
CA LEU A 43 16.11 -1.60 -13.62
C LEU A 43 17.28 -0.73 -13.15
N ILE A 44 18.28 -0.53 -14.01
CA ILE A 44 19.44 0.33 -13.72
C ILE A 44 19.00 1.80 -13.56
N ARG A 45 18.10 2.30 -14.42
CA ARG A 45 17.51 3.66 -14.25
C ARG A 45 16.82 3.81 -12.90
N SER A 46 16.08 2.80 -12.44
CA SER A 46 15.45 2.82 -11.11
C SER A 46 16.48 2.85 -9.97
N TRP A 47 17.60 2.12 -10.09
CA TRP A 47 18.68 2.17 -9.10
C TRP A 47 19.39 3.53 -9.10
N ARG A 48 19.62 4.13 -10.27
CA ARG A 48 20.19 5.48 -10.41
C ARG A 48 19.37 6.52 -9.65
N THR A 49 18.05 6.54 -9.82
CA THR A 49 17.15 7.47 -9.10
C THR A 49 17.28 7.27 -7.58
N ILE A 50 17.16 6.03 -7.11
CA ILE A 50 17.25 5.72 -5.67
C ILE A 50 18.62 6.10 -5.07
N TYR A 51 19.71 5.92 -5.82
CA TYR A 51 21.05 6.32 -5.38
C TYR A 51 21.21 7.85 -5.31
N ILE A 52 20.58 8.62 -6.21
CA ILE A 52 20.61 10.08 -6.16
C ILE A 52 19.77 10.60 -4.99
N GLU A 53 18.63 9.99 -4.71
CA GLU A 53 17.71 10.40 -3.64
C GLU A 53 18.18 9.99 -2.23
N HIS A 54 18.84 8.83 -2.12
CA HIS A 54 19.13 8.16 -0.83
C HIS A 54 20.55 7.58 -0.71
N GLY A 55 21.44 7.83 -1.66
CA GLY A 55 22.79 7.27 -1.68
C GLY A 55 22.83 5.74 -1.77
N ALA A 56 23.99 5.17 -1.45
CA ALA A 56 24.19 3.72 -1.47
C ALA A 56 23.24 2.96 -0.53
N SER A 57 22.81 3.55 0.59
CA SER A 57 21.91 2.91 1.57
C SER A 57 20.48 2.71 1.01
N GLY A 58 20.02 3.55 0.09
CA GLY A 58 18.74 3.36 -0.60
C GLY A 58 18.66 2.06 -1.42
N LEU A 59 19.80 1.53 -1.87
CA LEU A 59 19.89 0.31 -2.68
C LEU A 59 19.91 -1.00 -1.87
N GLN A 60 19.84 -0.91 -0.53
CA GLN A 60 19.78 -2.06 0.37
C GLN A 60 18.63 -3.03 0.02
N PRO A 61 18.79 -4.36 0.22
CA PRO A 61 17.67 -5.30 0.13
C PRO A 61 16.61 -4.97 1.19
N LYS A 62 15.40 -4.60 0.76
CA LYS A 62 14.28 -4.39 1.69
C LYS A 62 13.98 -5.68 2.44
N ALA A 63 13.85 -5.58 3.77
CA ALA A 63 13.63 -6.72 4.65
C ALA A 63 12.42 -7.57 4.20
N LYS A 64 12.57 -8.90 4.21
CA LYS A 64 11.56 -9.83 3.67
C LYS A 64 10.36 -9.97 4.61
N GLY A 65 9.35 -9.13 4.44
CA GLY A 65 8.06 -9.27 5.10
C GLY A 65 7.27 -7.95 5.14
N ARG A 66 6.09 -7.99 5.76
CA ARG A 66 5.47 -6.77 6.29
C ARG A 66 6.39 -6.28 7.43
N PRO A 67 6.69 -4.97 7.56
CA PRO A 67 7.33 -4.49 8.78
C PRO A 67 6.47 -4.92 9.97
N LYS A 68 7.10 -5.43 11.04
CA LYS A 68 6.38 -5.72 12.30
C LYS A 68 5.62 -4.44 12.65
N GLY A 69 4.30 -4.56 12.80
CA GLY A 69 3.42 -3.39 12.83
C GLY A 69 3.81 -2.43 13.94
N THR A 70 3.50 -1.14 13.74
CA THR A 70 3.34 -0.22 14.87
C THR A 70 2.59 -0.93 15.99
N PRO A 71 3.07 -0.88 17.26
CA PRO A 71 2.45 -1.63 18.35
C PRO A 71 0.95 -1.37 18.35
N ALA A 72 0.16 -2.43 18.51
CA ALA A 72 -1.29 -2.34 18.39
C ALA A 72 -1.79 -1.23 19.31
N ILE A 73 -2.34 -0.17 18.73
CA ILE A 73 -2.87 0.95 19.49
C ILE A 73 -4.08 0.40 20.24
N GLY A 74 -3.87 0.09 21.52
CA GLY A 74 -4.89 -0.45 22.39
C GLY A 74 -5.99 0.59 22.66
N ARG A 75 -6.90 0.26 23.57
CA ARG A 75 -7.89 1.22 24.05
C ARG A 75 -7.17 2.52 24.49
N PRO A 76 -7.61 3.71 24.04
CA PRO A 76 -6.96 4.97 24.39
C PRO A 76 -6.69 5.10 25.89
N LYS A 77 -5.48 5.56 26.27
CA LYS A 77 -5.11 5.69 27.68
C LYS A 77 -5.96 6.80 28.31
N THR A 78 -6.74 6.45 29.33
CA THR A 78 -7.68 7.37 30.01
C THR A 78 -7.09 8.02 31.27
N ALA A 79 -5.92 7.56 31.73
CA ALA A 79 -5.22 8.11 32.89
C ALA A 79 -3.73 8.27 32.55
N PHE A 80 -3.15 9.42 32.92
CA PHE A 80 -1.74 9.76 32.66
C PHE A 80 -0.99 9.87 33.99
N THR A 81 0.23 9.37 34.06
CA THR A 81 1.07 9.46 35.28
C THR A 81 1.88 10.75 35.37
N SER A 82 1.96 11.51 34.27
CA SER A 82 2.64 12.80 34.20
C SER A 82 2.06 13.68 33.10
N GLU A 83 2.27 15.00 33.21
CA GLU A 83 1.91 15.95 32.15
C GLU A 83 2.68 15.67 30.85
N MET A 84 3.95 15.27 30.93
CA MET A 84 4.72 14.84 29.75
C MET A 84 4.07 13.68 29.01
N GLU A 85 3.56 12.66 29.73
CA GLU A 85 2.86 11.53 29.10
C GLU A 85 1.56 11.99 28.41
N ARG A 86 0.79 12.87 29.07
CA ARG A 86 -0.41 13.47 28.49
C ARG A 86 -0.09 14.26 27.21
N LEU A 87 0.94 15.12 27.26
CA LEU A 87 1.36 15.92 26.10
C LEU A 87 1.90 15.05 24.96
N GLN A 88 2.59 13.95 25.25
CA GLN A 88 3.01 12.97 24.24
C GLN A 88 1.80 12.27 23.58
N TYR A 89 0.79 11.90 24.38
CA TYR A 89 -0.46 11.31 23.88
C TYR A 89 -1.27 12.30 23.02
N GLU A 90 -1.44 13.55 23.47
CA GLU A 90 -2.12 14.60 22.70
C GLU A 90 -1.38 14.91 21.39
N ASN A 91 -0.04 14.97 21.41
CA ASN A 91 0.78 15.07 20.20
C ASN A 91 0.59 13.87 19.25
N ALA A 92 0.48 12.65 19.77
CA ALA A 92 0.24 11.46 18.95
C ALA A 92 -1.15 11.48 18.29
N LYS A 93 -2.18 11.90 19.05
CA LYS A 93 -3.55 12.12 18.54
C LYS A 93 -3.57 13.17 17.42
N LEU A 94 -2.98 14.35 17.66
CA LEU A 94 -2.91 15.43 16.68
C LEU A 94 -2.15 15.01 15.42
N LYS A 95 -1.05 14.25 15.54
CA LYS A 95 -0.32 13.70 14.38
C LYS A 95 -1.17 12.72 13.55
N LEU A 96 -2.00 11.89 14.20
CA LEU A 96 -2.95 11.00 13.52
C LEU A 96 -4.04 11.80 12.79
N GLU A 97 -4.61 12.81 13.44
CA GLU A 97 -5.63 13.69 12.88
C GLU A 97 -5.10 14.49 11.68
N ILE A 98 -3.90 15.08 11.79
CA ILE A 98 -3.20 15.72 10.67
C ILE A 98 -2.95 14.73 9.51
N ALA A 99 -2.64 13.46 9.79
CA ALA A 99 -2.47 12.45 8.74
C ALA A 99 -3.80 12.09 8.04
N GLN A 100 -4.91 12.05 8.79
CA GLN A 100 -6.25 11.85 8.23
C GLN A 100 -6.68 13.05 7.37
N LEU A 101 -6.49 14.28 7.87
CA LEU A 101 -6.77 15.52 7.13
C LEU A 101 -5.94 15.63 5.85
N LYS A 102 -4.64 15.29 5.88
CA LYS A 102 -3.80 15.22 4.68
C LYS A 102 -4.28 14.17 3.68
N LYS A 103 -4.79 13.03 4.14
CA LYS A 103 -5.39 12.00 3.28
C LYS A 103 -6.68 12.52 2.60
N LEU A 104 -7.53 13.24 3.33
CA LEU A 104 -8.73 13.88 2.78
C LEU A 104 -8.38 15.02 1.79
N GLN A 105 -7.38 15.85 2.11
CA GLN A 105 -6.90 16.90 1.22
C GLN A 105 -6.33 16.33 -0.09
N ASN A 106 -5.61 15.20 -0.02
CA ASN A 106 -5.14 14.49 -1.21
C ASN A 106 -6.30 13.94 -2.05
N TYR A 107 -7.35 13.38 -1.43
CA TYR A 107 -8.56 12.95 -2.13
C TYR A 107 -9.24 14.11 -2.88
N LEU A 108 -9.42 15.25 -2.20
CA LEU A 108 -10.01 16.46 -2.79
C LEU A 108 -9.14 17.07 -3.91
N ARG A 109 -7.81 16.92 -3.84
CA ARG A 109 -6.87 17.36 -4.89
C ARG A 109 -6.72 16.34 -6.03
N GLY A 110 -7.68 15.43 -6.23
CA GLY A 110 -7.67 14.43 -7.31
C GLY A 110 -6.66 13.28 -7.11
N GLY A 111 -6.05 13.17 -5.93
CA GLY A 111 -5.16 12.07 -5.53
C GLY A 111 -5.95 10.78 -5.32
N CYS A 112 -6.32 10.13 -6.43
CA CYS A 112 -7.23 8.99 -6.46
C CYS A 112 -6.64 7.71 -5.83
N LEU A 113 -6.74 7.61 -4.51
CA LEU A 113 -6.95 6.32 -3.86
C LEU A 113 -8.41 5.90 -4.08
N VAL A 114 -8.60 5.22 -5.22
CA VAL A 114 -9.80 4.49 -5.65
C VAL A 114 -10.79 4.20 -4.50
N PRO A 115 -12.07 4.64 -4.51
CA PRO A 115 -12.92 4.70 -3.29
C PRO A 115 -14.05 3.45 -3.09
N VAL A 116 -12.91 2.59 -2.91
CA VAL A 116 -12.38 1.26 -3.34
C VAL A 116 -12.22 1.08 -4.87
N GLY A 117 -11.53 0.10 -5.46
CA GLY A 117 -11.85 -1.32 -5.36
C GLY A 117 -13.31 -1.65 -5.66
N TRP A 118 -14.12 -0.65 -6.05
CA TRP A 118 -15.26 -0.29 -5.21
C TRP A 118 -16.38 -1.34 -5.25
N PHE A 119 -16.63 -1.90 -6.43
CA PHE A 119 -17.50 -3.06 -6.59
C PHE A 119 -16.76 -4.18 -7.35
N LYS A 120 -16.03 -5.03 -6.62
CA LYS A 120 -15.40 -6.24 -7.19
C LYS A 120 -16.36 -7.44 -7.21
N ASN A 121 -17.62 -7.21 -7.54
CA ASN A 121 -18.67 -8.21 -7.73
C ASN A 121 -19.51 -7.84 -8.96
N GLU A 122 -20.24 -8.83 -9.51
CA GLU A 122 -20.88 -8.80 -10.84
C GLU A 122 -21.84 -7.62 -11.07
N LEU A 123 -22.51 -7.12 -10.03
CA LEU A 123 -23.54 -6.07 -10.10
C LEU A 123 -23.08 -4.71 -10.65
N TYR A 124 -21.79 -4.36 -10.56
CA TYR A 124 -21.31 -2.99 -10.86
C TYR A 124 -19.91 -2.97 -11.50
N VAL A 125 -19.61 -3.96 -12.35
CA VAL A 125 -18.40 -3.91 -13.20
C VAL A 125 -18.48 -2.66 -14.09
N ASP A 126 -17.38 -1.90 -14.13
CA ASP A 126 -17.23 -0.61 -14.85
C ASP A 126 -18.26 0.48 -14.51
N TYR A 127 -18.98 0.37 -13.38
CA TYR A 127 -19.90 1.41 -12.91
C TYR A 127 -19.20 2.73 -12.57
N ARG A 128 -19.67 3.83 -13.16
CA ARG A 128 -19.26 5.21 -12.87
C ARG A 128 -20.50 6.04 -12.46
N PRO A 129 -20.65 6.42 -11.18
CA PRO A 129 -21.76 7.28 -10.75
C PRO A 129 -21.63 8.68 -11.37
N ARG A 130 -22.76 9.28 -11.71
CA ARG A 130 -22.87 10.63 -12.31
C ARG A 130 -23.02 11.73 -11.25
N SER A 131 -23.46 11.39 -10.04
CA SER A 131 -23.56 12.33 -8.91
C SER A 131 -23.16 11.70 -7.56
N PRO A 132 -22.91 12.51 -6.51
CA PRO A 132 -22.66 12.02 -5.15
C PRO A 132 -23.86 11.30 -4.52
N GLU A 133 -25.07 11.52 -5.01
CA GLU A 133 -26.31 10.87 -4.57
C GLU A 133 -26.37 9.46 -5.18
N GLU A 134 -26.09 9.34 -6.49
CA GLU A 134 -26.05 8.06 -7.20
C GLU A 134 -25.03 7.10 -6.58
N LEU A 135 -23.85 7.63 -6.18
CA LEU A 135 -22.84 6.88 -5.43
C LEU A 135 -23.35 6.43 -4.05
N ARG A 136 -24.06 7.30 -3.32
CA ARG A 136 -24.60 6.97 -1.98
C ARG A 136 -25.64 5.86 -2.06
N GLU A 137 -26.51 5.91 -3.05
CA GLU A 137 -27.52 4.87 -3.31
C GLU A 137 -26.86 3.54 -3.71
N ALA A 138 -25.88 3.57 -4.63
CA ALA A 138 -25.15 2.37 -5.03
C ALA A 138 -24.42 1.71 -3.83
N VAL A 139 -23.86 2.49 -2.91
CA VAL A 139 -23.23 1.98 -1.68
C VAL A 139 -24.26 1.40 -0.70
N TYR A 140 -25.46 2.00 -0.59
CA TYR A 140 -26.55 1.47 0.22
C TYR A 140 -27.06 0.12 -0.31
N VAL A 141 -27.36 0.04 -1.61
CA VAL A 141 -27.75 -1.21 -2.30
C VAL A 141 -26.66 -2.28 -2.17
N HIS A 142 -25.38 -1.90 -2.26
CA HIS A 142 -24.27 -2.84 -2.05
C HIS A 142 -24.30 -3.48 -0.66
N ALA A 143 -24.49 -2.67 0.38
CA ALA A 143 -24.52 -3.12 1.77
C ALA A 143 -25.75 -3.99 2.02
N LEU A 144 -26.92 -3.61 1.48
CA LEU A 144 -28.17 -4.36 1.63
C LEU A 144 -28.06 -5.75 0.97
N PHE A 145 -27.58 -5.83 -0.27
CA PHE A 145 -27.31 -7.11 -0.93
C PHE A 145 -26.33 -7.97 -0.12
N HIS A 146 -25.19 -7.40 0.30
CA HIS A 146 -24.15 -8.15 1.00
C HIS A 146 -24.54 -8.64 2.40
N ASN A 147 -25.45 -7.94 3.09
CA ASN A 147 -25.91 -8.30 4.42
C ASN A 147 -27.13 -9.23 4.41
N ASN A 148 -28.06 -9.04 3.46
CA ASN A 148 -29.39 -9.66 3.51
C ASN A 148 -29.64 -10.67 2.38
N GLU A 149 -29.19 -10.38 1.16
CA GLU A 149 -29.57 -11.13 -0.06
C GLU A 149 -28.47 -12.10 -0.54
N ARG A 150 -27.25 -11.94 -0.01
CA ARG A 150 -26.08 -12.78 -0.27
C ARG A 150 -25.82 -13.93 0.76
N PRO A 151 -26.81 -14.62 1.38
CA PRO A 151 -26.57 -15.89 2.08
C PRO A 151 -25.94 -16.94 1.16
N GLN A 152 -24.61 -17.02 1.16
CA GLN A 152 -23.91 -18.07 0.44
C GLN A 152 -24.14 -19.40 1.18
N SER A 153 -24.52 -20.45 0.47
CA SER A 153 -24.72 -21.81 1.03
C SER A 153 -23.52 -22.30 1.86
N ARG A 154 -22.30 -21.85 1.52
CA ARG A 154 -21.05 -22.10 2.26
C ARG A 154 -21.02 -21.48 3.67
N LEU A 155 -21.75 -20.41 3.93
CA LEU A 155 -21.78 -19.66 5.19
C LEU A 155 -22.88 -20.13 6.17
N LYS A 156 -23.66 -21.17 5.83
CA LYS A 156 -24.80 -21.66 6.64
C LYS A 156 -25.80 -20.55 7.03
N ASN A 157 -25.98 -19.55 6.16
CA ASN A 157 -26.77 -18.33 6.39
C ASN A 157 -26.27 -17.40 7.52
N ASN A 158 -25.12 -17.70 8.16
CA ASN A 158 -24.53 -16.83 9.18
C ASN A 158 -23.69 -15.70 8.55
N ALA A 159 -23.70 -14.54 9.20
CA ALA A 159 -22.89 -13.41 8.78
C ALA A 159 -21.37 -13.73 8.87
N PRO A 160 -20.49 -13.09 8.07
CA PRO A 160 -19.09 -13.49 7.95
C PRO A 160 -18.22 -13.37 9.22
N ILE A 161 -18.71 -12.71 10.27
CA ILE A 161 -18.04 -12.60 11.57
C ILE A 161 -18.47 -13.75 12.49
N PRO A 162 -19.77 -13.97 12.82
CA PRO A 162 -20.24 -15.17 13.53
C PRO A 162 -19.70 -16.49 12.98
N TYR A 163 -19.87 -16.75 11.68
CA TYR A 163 -19.42 -17.98 11.02
C TYR A 163 -17.92 -18.28 11.25
N ARG A 164 -17.09 -17.24 11.38
CA ARG A 164 -15.64 -17.37 11.57
C ARG A 164 -15.26 -17.77 13.01
N ASN A 165 -16.13 -17.51 13.97
CA ASN A 165 -15.96 -17.90 15.37
C ASN A 165 -16.54 -19.30 15.65
N GLU A 166 -17.38 -19.82 14.74
CA GLU A 166 -18.01 -21.15 14.81
C GLU A 166 -17.16 -22.26 14.14
N CYS A 167 -16.06 -21.90 13.48
CA CYS A 167 -15.22 -22.79 12.68
C CYS A 167 -13.84 -23.05 13.31
N THR A 168 -13.77 -23.12 14.65
CA THR A 168 -12.57 -23.41 15.45
C THR A 168 -12.78 -24.63 16.33
#